data_AF-A0A134A928-F1
#
_entry.id   AF-A0A134A928-F1
#
_cell.length_a   1.000
_cell.length_b   1.000
_cell.length_c   1.000
_cell.angle_alpha   90.00
_cell.angle_beta   90.00
_cell.angle_gamma   90.00
#
_symmetry.space_group_name_H-M   'P 1'
#
loop_
_entity.id
_entity.type
_entity.pdbx_description
1 polymer ?
#
loop_
_entity_poly.entity_id
_entity_poly.type
_entity_poly.pdbx_seq_one_letter_code
_entity_poly.pdbx_strand_id
1 'polypeptide(L)'
;MWLVVGVGFGGEAGYAFVALAVSSLMSCALGAALGTTRIETGAVSGISCLLSLFTGLYGPTAQGLADAVELASPALSHANPLWHMANRFYALLYYDTLGPFFESCLVLLAMATAFFAVAVLRMRRLSYAHL
;
A
#
# COMPACT_ATOMS: atom_id res chain seq x y z
N MET A 1 -3.84 -12.96 -16.08
CA MET A 1 -4.94 -12.23 -15.42
C MET A 1 -6.29 -12.46 -16.10
N TRP A 2 -6.33 -12.56 -17.43
CA TRP A 2 -7.52 -12.88 -18.22
C TRP A 2 -8.20 -14.21 -17.87
N LEU A 3 -7.42 -15.22 -17.47
CA LEU A 3 -7.88 -16.60 -17.38
C LEU A 3 -8.87 -16.90 -16.23
N VAL A 4 -9.05 -15.99 -15.26
CA VAL A 4 -9.82 -16.27 -14.03
C VAL A 4 -10.88 -15.21 -13.71
N VAL A 5 -10.61 -13.93 -13.96
CA VAL A 5 -11.50 -12.83 -13.55
C VAL A 5 -12.27 -12.20 -14.73
N GLY A 6 -11.93 -12.55 -15.97
CA GLY A 6 -12.60 -12.00 -17.17
C GLY A 6 -12.38 -10.49 -17.38
N VAL A 7 -11.53 -9.86 -16.58
CA VAL A 7 -11.18 -8.44 -16.73
C VAL A 7 -10.12 -8.30 -17.82
N GLY A 8 -10.52 -7.64 -18.90
CA GLY A 8 -9.67 -7.43 -20.06
C GLY A 8 -8.75 -6.23 -19.91
N PHE A 9 -7.56 -6.41 -19.33
CA PHE A 9 -6.54 -5.36 -19.23
C PHE A 9 -5.87 -4.96 -20.57
N GLY A 10 -6.41 -5.36 -21.73
CA GLY A 10 -5.86 -4.99 -23.05
C GLY A 10 -4.33 -5.14 -23.20
N GLY A 11 -3.69 -4.23 -23.94
CA GLY A 11 -2.23 -4.08 -24.02
C GLY A 11 -1.56 -3.53 -22.75
N GLU A 12 -2.36 -3.23 -21.72
CA GLU A 12 -1.96 -2.59 -20.46
C GLU A 12 -1.78 -3.59 -19.30
N ALA A 13 -1.95 -4.88 -19.56
CA ALA A 13 -1.76 -5.95 -18.57
C ALA A 13 -0.37 -5.91 -17.90
N GLY A 14 0.64 -5.36 -18.57
CA GLY A 14 1.97 -5.13 -18.00
C GLY A 14 1.96 -4.18 -16.80
N TYR A 15 1.13 -3.14 -16.82
CA TYR A 15 1.05 -2.16 -15.74
C TYR A 15 0.43 -2.75 -14.47
N ALA A 16 -0.53 -3.67 -14.60
CA ALA A 16 -1.06 -4.40 -13.46
C ALA A 16 0.03 -5.24 -12.76
N PHE A 17 0.95 -5.87 -13.51
CA PHE A 17 2.09 -6.59 -12.93
C PHE A 17 3.06 -5.64 -12.20
N VAL A 18 3.35 -4.47 -12.78
CA VAL A 18 4.18 -3.45 -12.12
C VAL A 18 3.51 -2.96 -10.84
N ALA A 19 2.20 -2.73 -10.86
CA ALA A 19 1.45 -2.33 -9.67
C ALA A 19 1.52 -3.40 -8.58
N LEU A 20 1.29 -4.66 -8.93
CA LEU A 20 1.41 -5.79 -8.00
C LEU A 20 2.82 -5.90 -7.42
N ALA A 21 3.85 -5.80 -8.26
CA ALA A 21 5.25 -5.89 -7.83
C ALA A 21 5.62 -4.78 -6.85
N VAL A 22 5.19 -3.53 -7.12
CA VAL A 22 5.47 -2.39 -6.25
C VAL A 22 4.69 -2.47 -4.94
N SER A 23 3.43 -2.89 -4.99
CA SER A 23 2.62 -3.10 -3.78
C SER A 23 3.19 -4.20 -2.90
N SER A 24 3.60 -5.33 -3.48
CA SER A 24 4.21 -6.44 -2.73
C SER A 24 5.57 -6.08 -2.17
N LEU A 25 6.41 -5.35 -2.91
CA LEU A 25 7.67 -4.81 -2.39
C LEU A 25 7.45 -3.90 -1.17
N MET A 26 6.46 -3.02 -1.25
CA MET A 26 6.07 -2.13 -0.15
C MET A 26 5.57 -2.91 1.08
N SER A 27 4.72 -3.92 0.88
CA SER A 27 4.28 -4.81 1.96
C SER A 27 5.45 -5.55 2.62
N CYS A 28 6.42 -6.02 1.83
CA CYS A 28 7.64 -6.63 2.37
C CYS A 28 8.47 -5.64 3.18
N ALA A 29 8.62 -4.39 2.73
CA ALA A 29 9.34 -3.35 3.45
C ALA A 29 8.68 -3.00 4.80
N LEU A 30 7.35 -2.85 4.80
CA LEU A 30 6.55 -2.67 6.01
C LEU A 30 6.69 -3.87 6.96
N GLY A 31 6.57 -5.09 6.44
CA GLY A 31 6.75 -6.32 7.22
C GLY A 31 8.14 -6.43 7.83
N ALA A 32 9.18 -6.07 7.09
CA ALA A 32 10.56 -6.03 7.58
C ALA A 32 10.72 -4.99 8.69
N ALA A 33 10.16 -3.79 8.53
CA ALA A 33 10.21 -2.74 9.54
C ALA A 33 9.48 -3.16 10.83
N LEU A 34 8.26 -3.70 10.71
CA LEU A 34 7.49 -4.20 11.85
C LEU A 34 8.16 -5.41 12.51
N GLY A 35 8.80 -6.29 11.74
CA GLY A 35 9.54 -7.45 12.24
C GLY A 35 10.76 -7.09 13.10
N THR A 36 11.30 -5.87 12.97
CA THR A 36 12.34 -5.37 13.90
C THR A 36 11.79 -4.92 15.26
N THR A 37 10.48 -4.92 15.43
CA THR A 37 9.80 -4.54 16.67
C THR A 37 9.09 -5.74 17.28
N ARG A 38 8.85 -5.70 18.60
CA ARG A 38 8.23 -6.79 19.35
C ARG A 38 6.70 -6.76 19.27
N ILE A 39 6.17 -6.50 18.07
CA ILE A 39 4.73 -6.42 17.79
C ILE A 39 4.17 -7.82 17.58
N GLU A 40 3.00 -8.10 18.15
CA GLU A 40 2.29 -9.36 17.92
C GLU A 40 1.83 -9.47 16.46
N THR A 41 1.94 -10.67 15.88
CA THR A 41 1.54 -10.92 14.49
C THR A 41 0.06 -10.57 14.23
N GLY A 42 -0.81 -10.75 15.24
CA GLY A 42 -2.21 -10.34 15.19
C GLY A 42 -2.43 -8.83 15.03
N ALA A 43 -1.56 -8.01 15.63
CA ALA A 43 -1.64 -6.56 15.50
C ALA A 43 -1.32 -6.08 14.08
N VAL A 44 -0.43 -6.76 13.35
CA VAL A 44 -0.14 -6.43 11.94
C VAL A 44 -1.37 -6.62 11.05
N SER A 45 -2.13 -7.70 11.29
CA SER A 45 -3.40 -7.95 10.61
C SER A 45 -4.45 -6.89 10.99
N GLY A 46 -4.56 -6.56 12.27
CA GLY A 46 -5.47 -5.51 12.76
C GLY A 46 -5.18 -4.14 12.14
N ILE A 47 -3.90 -3.74 12.08
CA ILE A 47 -3.47 -2.50 11.43
C ILE A 47 -3.83 -2.53 9.95
N SER A 48 -3.56 -3.63 9.25
CA SER A 48 -3.87 -3.76 7.82
C SER A 48 -5.38 -3.66 7.55
N CYS A 49 -6.19 -4.27 8.40
CA CYS A 49 -7.66 -4.22 8.32
C CYS A 49 -8.19 -2.80 8.56
N LEU A 50 -7.69 -2.12 9.60
CA LEU A 50 -8.05 -0.74 9.92
C LEU A 50 -7.66 0.22 8.78
N LEU A 51 -6.44 0.10 8.25
CA LEU A 51 -6.02 0.92 7.11
C LEU A 51 -6.85 0.63 5.85
N SER A 52 -7.26 -0.63 5.62
CA SER A 52 -8.14 -1.01 4.50
C SER A 52 -9.56 -0.47 4.65
N LEU A 53 -10.01 -0.17 5.87
CA LEU A 53 -11.32 0.43 6.08
C LEU A 53 -11.41 1.83 5.48
N PHE A 54 -10.34 2.61 5.64
CA PHE A 54 -10.22 3.97 5.11
C PHE A 54 -9.93 4.03 3.60
N THR A 55 -9.89 2.89 2.91
CA THR A 55 -9.81 2.87 1.43
C THR A 55 -11.18 2.70 0.77
N GLY A 56 -12.26 2.58 1.55
CA GLY A 56 -13.63 2.43 1.04
C GLY A 56 -13.96 1.07 0.43
N LEU A 57 -13.09 0.05 0.58
CA LEU A 57 -13.28 -1.25 -0.08
C LEU A 57 -14.31 -2.18 0.60
N TYR A 58 -14.76 -1.86 1.82
CA TYR A 58 -15.73 -2.68 2.56
C TYR A 58 -17.20 -2.34 2.29
N GLY A 59 -17.48 -1.48 1.32
CA GLY A 59 -18.84 -1.12 0.89
C GLY A 59 -19.22 0.34 1.17
N PRO A 60 -20.49 0.71 0.93
CA PRO A 60 -20.92 2.12 0.88
C PRO A 60 -20.67 2.91 2.16
N THR A 61 -20.78 2.25 3.31
CA THR A 61 -20.51 2.85 4.63
C THR A 61 -19.03 3.15 4.83
N ALA A 62 -18.15 2.27 4.36
CA ALA A 62 -16.71 2.49 4.39
C ALA A 62 -16.27 3.57 3.40
N GLN A 63 -16.94 3.67 2.23
CA GLN A 63 -16.71 4.73 1.27
C GLN A 63 -17.06 6.10 1.86
N GLY A 64 -18.25 6.25 2.46
CA GLY A 64 -18.63 7.49 3.12
C GLY A 64 -17.70 7.88 4.28
N LEU A 65 -17.14 6.89 4.99
CA LEU A 65 -16.13 7.13 6.03
C LEU A 65 -14.79 7.57 5.43
N ALA A 66 -14.33 6.92 4.35
CA ALA A 66 -13.11 7.30 3.64
C ALA A 66 -13.23 8.72 3.08
N ASP A 67 -14.36 9.05 2.46
CA ASP A 67 -14.64 10.38 1.91
C ASP A 67 -14.69 11.44 3.02
N ALA A 68 -15.31 11.13 4.17
CA ALA A 68 -15.34 12.02 5.32
C ALA A 68 -13.94 12.30 5.88
N VAL A 69 -13.08 11.28 5.92
CA VAL A 69 -11.68 11.43 6.38
C VAL A 69 -10.85 12.22 5.35
N GLU A 70 -11.05 11.99 4.06
CA GLU A 70 -10.39 12.73 3.00
C GLU A 70 -10.79 14.21 2.99
N LEU A 71 -12.06 14.51 3.24
CA LEU A 71 -12.57 15.88 3.35
C LEU A 71 -12.06 16.59 4.61
N ALA A 72 -11.96 15.88 5.74
CA ALA A 72 -11.54 16.43 7.01
C ALA A 72 -10.00 16.58 7.12
N SER A 73 -9.25 15.63 6.55
CA SER A 73 -7.79 15.59 6.61
C SER A 73 -7.20 14.82 5.42
N PRO A 74 -7.00 15.48 4.27
CA PRO A 74 -6.46 14.83 3.08
C PRO A 74 -5.04 14.29 3.31
N ALA A 75 -4.27 14.92 4.21
CA ALA A 75 -2.95 14.44 4.61
C ALA A 75 -2.99 13.06 5.28
N LEU A 76 -4.04 12.76 6.07
CA LEU A 76 -4.19 11.45 6.72
C LEU A 76 -4.53 10.36 5.69
N SER A 77 -5.41 10.67 4.74
CA SER A 77 -5.76 9.75 3.65
C SER A 77 -4.54 9.41 2.79
N HIS A 78 -3.73 10.42 2.43
CA HIS A 78 -2.52 10.20 1.64
C HIS A 78 -1.37 9.56 2.43
N ALA A 79 -1.36 9.62 3.76
CA ALA A 79 -0.40 8.90 4.59
C ALA A 79 -0.67 7.39 4.62
N ASN A 80 -1.88 6.96 4.26
CA ASN A 80 -2.26 5.55 4.24
C ASN A 80 -1.69 4.84 2.98
N PRO A 81 -0.74 3.90 3.12
CA PRO A 81 -0.20 3.16 1.98
C PRO A 81 -1.26 2.34 1.23
N LEU A 82 -2.30 1.87 1.92
CA LEU A 82 -3.38 1.10 1.30
C LEU A 82 -4.30 1.97 0.44
N TRP A 83 -4.43 3.26 0.75
CA TRP A 83 -5.18 4.22 -0.07
C TRP A 83 -4.54 4.35 -1.46
N HIS A 84 -3.21 4.49 -1.53
CA HIS A 84 -2.47 4.55 -2.80
C HIS A 84 -2.56 3.24 -3.59
N MET A 85 -2.53 2.09 -2.91
CA MET A 85 -2.71 0.79 -3.58
C MET A 85 -4.11 0.63 -4.16
N ALA A 86 -5.15 0.94 -3.39
CA ALA A 86 -6.55 0.81 -3.82
C ALA A 86 -6.89 1.77 -4.96
N ASN A 87 -6.52 3.04 -4.83
CA ASN A 87 -6.79 4.07 -5.83
C ASN A 87 -6.10 3.76 -7.17
N ARG A 88 -4.90 3.18 -7.13
CA ARG A 88 -4.16 2.77 -8.34
C ARG A 88 -4.81 1.60 -9.08
N PHE A 89 -5.29 0.59 -8.35
CA PHE A 89 -6.05 -0.51 -8.97
C PHE A 89 -7.38 -0.02 -9.53
N TYR A 90 -8.05 0.91 -8.85
CA TYR A 90 -9.25 1.57 -9.35
C TYR A 90 -8.98 2.38 -10.62
N ALA A 91 -7.92 3.19 -10.63
CA ALA A 91 -7.52 3.97 -11.80
C ALA A 91 -7.21 3.06 -13.00
N LEU A 92 -6.44 1.99 -12.81
CA LEU A 92 -6.12 1.04 -13.88
C LEU A 92 -7.35 0.28 -14.42
N LEU A 93 -8.39 0.11 -13.59
CA LEU A 93 -9.60 -0.62 -13.96
C LEU A 93 -10.65 0.28 -14.64
N TYR A 94 -10.66 1.58 -14.33
CA TYR A 94 -11.73 2.51 -14.75
C TYR A 94 -11.25 3.70 -15.59
N TYR A 95 -9.97 4.09 -15.53
CA TYR A 95 -9.44 5.30 -16.16
C TYR A 95 -8.14 5.04 -16.93
N ASP A 96 -8.19 5.28 -18.23
CA ASP A 96 -7.10 5.08 -19.21
C ASP A 96 -6.05 6.22 -19.17
N THR A 97 -5.70 6.70 -17.96
CA THR A 97 -4.73 7.78 -17.76
C THR A 97 -3.52 7.27 -16.98
N LEU A 98 -2.40 7.11 -17.68
CA LEU A 98 -1.15 6.56 -17.13
C LEU A 98 -0.37 7.55 -16.24
N GLY A 99 -0.70 8.85 -16.26
CA GLY A 99 -0.02 9.88 -15.47
C GLY A 99 -0.08 9.64 -13.95
N PRO A 100 -1.28 9.58 -13.34
CA PRO A 100 -1.45 9.33 -11.91
C PRO A 100 -0.88 7.98 -11.46
N PHE A 101 -0.83 6.99 -12.36
CA PHE A 101 -0.29 5.67 -12.07
C PHE A 101 1.20 5.70 -11.73
N PHE A 102 1.99 6.48 -12.47
CA PHE A 102 3.44 6.59 -12.20
C PHE A 102 3.72 7.37 -10.92
N GLU A 103 2.95 8.40 -10.62
CA GLU A 103 3.09 9.16 -9.37
C GLU A 103 2.85 8.28 -8.14
N SER A 104 1.73 7.53 -8.09
CA SER A 104 1.48 6.59 -7.00
C SER A 104 2.55 5.50 -6.90
N CYS A 105 3.11 5.08 -8.03
CA CYS A 105 4.21 4.11 -8.08
C CYS A 105 5.48 4.66 -7.42
N LEU A 106 5.82 5.92 -7.70
CA LEU A 106 6.95 6.61 -7.08
C LEU A 106 6.75 6.83 -5.59
N VAL A 107 5.53 7.20 -5.17
CA VAL A 107 5.18 7.35 -3.74
C VAL A 107 5.36 6.02 -3.00
N LEU A 108 4.85 4.92 -3.56
CA LEU A 108 5.01 3.59 -2.95
C LEU A 108 6.47 3.14 -2.88
N LEU A 109 7.27 3.41 -3.91
CA LEU A 109 8.71 3.13 -3.88
C LEU A 109 9.44 4.00 -2.86
N ALA A 110 9.09 5.28 -2.73
CA ALA A 110 9.64 6.18 -1.73
C ALA A 110 9.31 5.69 -0.31
N MET A 111 8.07 5.24 -0.06
CA MET A 111 7.71 4.66 1.22
C MET A 111 8.42 3.33 1.48
N ALA A 112 8.56 2.46 0.48
CA ALA A 112 9.24 1.18 0.62
C ALA A 112 10.72 1.37 0.97
N THR A 113 11.40 2.30 0.29
CA THR A 113 12.80 2.65 0.59
C THR A 113 12.95 3.25 1.98
N ALA A 114 12.04 4.13 2.42
CA ALA A 114 12.02 4.65 3.79
C ALA A 114 11.85 3.53 4.83
N PHE A 115 10.91 2.60 4.62
CA PHE A 115 10.70 1.49 5.54
C PHE A 115 11.88 0.51 5.58
N PHE A 116 12.49 0.20 4.42
CA PHE A 116 13.72 -0.59 4.40
C PHE A 116 14.87 0.11 5.10
N ALA A 117 15.04 1.43 4.92
CA ALA A 117 16.07 2.19 5.63
C ALA A 117 15.86 2.10 7.16
N VAL A 118 14.62 2.28 7.64
CA VAL A 118 14.28 2.12 9.07
C VAL A 118 14.57 0.69 9.55
N ALA A 119 14.18 -0.33 8.77
CA ALA A 119 14.44 -1.73 9.11
C ALA A 119 15.95 -2.02 9.22
N VAL A 120 16.76 -1.59 8.24
CA VAL A 120 18.21 -1.76 8.25
C VAL A 120 18.85 -1.03 9.44
N LEU A 121 18.44 0.21 9.72
CA LEU A 121 18.94 0.97 10.86
C LEU A 121 18.62 0.29 12.20
N ARG A 122 17.40 -0.25 12.35
CA ARG A 122 16.99 -0.98 13.57
C ARG A 122 17.73 -2.31 13.71
N MET A 123 17.86 -3.09 12.64
CA MET A 123 18.63 -4.34 12.64
C MET A 123 20.09 -4.10 13.00
N ARG A 124 20.70 -3.03 12.46
CA ARG A 124 22.07 -2.63 12.84
C ARG A 124 22.17 -2.32 14.33
N ARG A 125 21.25 -1.53 14.89
CA ARG A 125 21.23 -1.21 16.34
C ARG A 125 21.05 -2.45 17.22
N LEU A 126 20.20 -3.39 16.81
CA LEU A 126 20.01 -4.66 17.52
C LEU A 126 21.28 -5.52 17.48
N SER A 127 22.00 -5.53 16.36
CA SER A 127 23.25 -6.27 16.21
C SER A 127 24.38 -5.72 17.09
N TYR A 128 24.44 -4.40 17.33
CA TYR A 128 25.42 -3.78 18.23
C TYR A 128 25.13 -4.02 19.71
N ALA A 129 23.89 -4.34 20.09
CA ALA A 129 23.52 -4.66 21.47
C ALA A 129 23.82 -6.13 21.85
N HIS A 130 24.16 -6.97 20.87
CA HIS A 130 24.50 -8.38 21.05
C HIS A 130 26.02 -8.68 20.99
N LEU A 131 26.85 -7.64 20.94
CA LEU A 131 28.31 -7.69 21.06
C LEU A 131 28.74 -7.11 22.42
#